data_AF-A0A382XWJ2-F1
#
_entry.id   AF-A0A382XWJ2-F1
#
_cell.length_a   1.000
_cell.length_b   1.000
_cell.length_c   1.000
_cell.angle_alpha   90.00
_cell.angle_beta   90.00
_cell.angle_gamma   90.00
#
_symmetry.space_group_name_H-M   'P 1'
#
loop_
_entity.id
_entity.type
_entity.pdbx_description
1 polymer ?
#
loop_
_entity_poly.entity_id
_entity_poly.type
_entity_poly.pdbx_seq_one_letter_code
_entity_poly.pdbx_strand_id
1 'polypeptide(L)'
;MTIRMTELPENSIMRLPALALVASLTFGLLVGTASAQAPDIGPVGPMPYEIVEGWAKPFAAEGFAFGGNSGVYAESADRIIVLQRGETRLPDPIPPEFDGWAGSLGWNVLQGRGRTWQNCIYVLNRDGNVIEVWDQWDYLFEGTDGPGPHRIRVSPYDPERRI
;
A
#
# COMPACT_ATOMS: atom_id res chain seq x y z
N MET A 1 56.36 18.08 46.41
CA MET A 1 57.04 19.36 46.08
C MET A 1 57.75 19.15 44.75
N THR A 2 57.29 19.87 43.73
CA THR A 2 57.61 19.71 42.30
C THR A 2 58.97 20.32 41.95
N ILE A 3 59.79 19.63 41.15
CA ILE A 3 60.76 20.26 40.23
C ILE A 3 60.75 19.50 38.89
N ARG A 4 60.54 20.25 37.79
CA ARG A 4 60.66 19.85 36.37
C ARG A 4 62.12 19.76 35.96
N MET A 5 62.46 18.90 34.98
CA MET A 5 63.26 19.09 33.73
C MET A 5 63.18 17.73 32.98
N THR A 6 63.17 17.51 31.66
CA THR A 6 63.84 18.12 30.50
C THR A 6 63.23 17.48 29.22
N GLU A 7 63.25 18.16 28.06
CA GLU A 7 62.73 17.67 26.77
C GLU A 7 63.66 16.70 26.01
N LEU A 8 63.02 15.72 25.35
CA LEU A 8 63.22 15.02 24.04
C LEU A 8 64.61 14.46 23.60
N PRO A 9 64.61 13.33 22.87
CA PRO A 9 64.59 13.43 21.42
C PRO A 9 63.65 12.46 20.68
N GLU A 10 63.26 12.90 19.48
CA GLU A 10 62.67 12.12 18.39
C GLU A 10 63.51 10.88 18.06
N ASN A 11 62.83 9.76 17.76
CA ASN A 11 63.40 8.78 16.84
C ASN A 11 62.28 8.12 16.03
N SER A 12 62.23 8.51 14.76
CA SER A 12 61.38 7.97 13.70
C SER A 12 61.80 6.54 13.35
N ILE A 13 60.90 5.56 13.47
CA ILE A 13 61.04 4.25 12.80
C ILE A 13 59.71 3.82 12.17
N MET A 14 59.68 4.00 10.85
CA MET A 14 59.22 3.07 9.80
C MET A 14 57.78 2.49 9.83
N ARG A 15 57.02 3.02 8.86
CA ARG A 15 55.80 2.55 8.17
C ARG A 15 55.57 1.03 8.09
N LEU A 16 54.32 0.63 8.31
CA LEU A 16 53.61 -0.44 7.58
C LEU A 16 52.15 0.02 7.37
N PRO A 17 51.61 0.01 6.14
CA PRO A 17 50.20 0.37 5.92
C PRO A 17 49.32 -0.81 6.33
N ALA A 18 48.53 -0.63 7.38
CA ALA A 18 47.44 -1.55 7.70
C ALA A 18 46.41 -1.45 6.57
N LEU A 19 46.25 -2.54 5.83
CA LEU A 19 45.24 -2.75 4.80
C LEU A 19 43.86 -2.63 5.47
N ALA A 20 43.23 -1.46 5.37
CA ALA A 20 41.87 -1.25 5.87
C ALA A 20 40.88 -1.93 4.90
N LEU A 21 40.41 -3.11 5.29
CA LEU A 21 39.30 -3.81 4.67
C LEU A 21 38.02 -3.01 4.95
N VAL A 22 37.60 -2.17 4.00
CA VAL A 22 36.29 -1.51 4.07
C VAL A 22 35.22 -2.54 3.70
N ALA A 23 34.62 -3.17 4.70
CA ALA A 23 33.42 -3.96 4.53
C ALA A 23 32.22 -3.01 4.42
N SER A 24 31.73 -2.80 3.21
CA SER A 24 30.49 -2.07 2.93
C SER A 24 29.30 -2.82 3.53
N LEU A 25 28.75 -2.35 4.66
CA LEU A 25 27.42 -2.77 5.11
C LEU A 25 26.37 -1.98 4.33
N THR A 26 25.94 -2.53 3.20
CA THR A 26 24.65 -2.16 2.60
C THR A 26 23.54 -2.70 3.49
N PHE A 27 22.92 -1.83 4.26
CA PHE A 27 21.69 -2.13 5.01
C PHE A 27 20.54 -2.22 4.00
N GLY A 28 20.26 -3.43 3.53
CA GLY A 28 19.07 -3.69 2.72
C GLY A 28 17.83 -3.55 3.60
N LEU A 29 17.03 -2.51 3.38
CA LEU A 29 15.67 -2.45 3.91
C LEU A 29 14.85 -3.57 3.25
N LEU A 30 14.69 -4.68 3.97
CA LEU A 30 13.62 -5.63 3.72
C LEU A 30 12.32 -4.97 4.14
N VAL A 31 11.64 -4.34 3.18
CA VAL A 31 10.21 -4.00 3.32
C VAL A 31 9.45 -5.33 3.25
N GLY A 32 9.31 -6.00 4.39
CA GLY A 32 8.46 -7.17 4.50
C GLY A 32 7.00 -6.71 4.52
N THR A 33 6.28 -6.93 3.43
CA THR A 33 4.81 -6.89 3.45
C THR A 33 4.34 -8.05 4.33
N ALA A 34 3.69 -7.75 5.46
CA ALA A 34 2.99 -8.76 6.24
C ALA A 34 1.95 -9.43 5.34
N SER A 35 2.01 -10.75 5.19
CA SER A 35 0.98 -11.52 4.50
C SER A 35 -0.20 -11.67 5.44
N ALA A 36 -1.31 -10.98 5.17
CA ALA A 36 -2.57 -11.24 5.83
C ALA A 36 -2.99 -12.69 5.54
N GLN A 37 -3.07 -13.54 6.56
CA GLN A 37 -3.51 -14.93 6.39
C GLN A 37 -4.92 -14.95 5.84
N ALA A 38 -5.11 -15.58 4.67
CA ALA A 38 -6.44 -15.82 4.12
C ALA A 38 -7.34 -16.49 5.17
N PRO A 39 -8.55 -15.96 5.45
CA PRO A 39 -9.46 -16.60 6.38
C PRO A 39 -9.82 -18.01 5.90
N ASP A 40 -9.92 -18.97 6.83
CA ASP A 40 -10.40 -20.32 6.54
C ASP A 40 -11.88 -20.23 6.11
N ILE A 41 -12.12 -20.25 4.79
CA ILE A 41 -13.44 -20.14 4.17
C ILE A 41 -14.21 -21.47 4.15
N GLY A 42 -13.73 -22.50 4.85
CA GLY A 42 -14.34 -23.83 4.87
C GLY A 42 -14.03 -24.64 3.61
N PRO A 43 -14.78 -25.73 3.33
CA PRO A 43 -14.47 -26.62 2.20
C PRO A 43 -14.76 -25.92 0.87
N VAL A 44 -13.71 -25.40 0.24
CA VAL A 44 -13.72 -24.89 -1.13
C VAL A 44 -13.45 -26.04 -2.11
N GLY A 45 -14.19 -26.05 -3.22
CA GLY A 45 -13.84 -26.89 -4.36
C GLY A 45 -12.47 -26.50 -4.94
N PRO A 46 -11.93 -27.28 -5.90
CA PRO A 46 -10.65 -26.95 -6.52
C PRO A 46 -10.73 -25.57 -7.18
N MET A 47 -9.85 -24.66 -6.77
CA MET A 47 -9.76 -23.32 -7.35
C MET A 47 -9.10 -23.42 -8.73
N PRO A 48 -9.71 -22.90 -9.81
CA PRO A 48 -9.18 -23.03 -11.16
C PRO A 48 -7.96 -22.12 -11.43
N TYR A 49 -7.56 -21.31 -10.46
CA TYR A 49 -6.44 -20.39 -10.53
C TYR A 49 -5.80 -20.21 -9.15
N GLU A 50 -4.54 -19.77 -9.15
CA GLU A 50 -3.81 -19.36 -7.96
C GLU A 50 -4.25 -17.97 -7.52
N ILE A 51 -4.44 -17.78 -6.21
CA ILE A 51 -4.76 -16.47 -5.64
C ILE A 51 -3.46 -15.76 -5.30
N VAL A 52 -3.24 -14.59 -5.88
CA VAL A 52 -2.09 -13.74 -5.56
C VAL A 52 -2.51 -12.74 -4.47
N GLU A 53 -2.19 -13.05 -3.23
CA GLU A 53 -2.41 -12.14 -2.10
C GLU A 53 -1.60 -10.84 -2.27
N GLY A 54 -2.20 -9.70 -1.93
CA GLY A 54 -1.53 -8.40 -2.02
C GLY A 54 -1.13 -8.00 -3.45
N TRP A 55 -1.81 -8.54 -4.47
CA TRP A 55 -1.58 -8.17 -5.86
C TRP A 55 -1.79 -6.67 -6.08
N ALA A 56 -2.96 -6.13 -5.71
CA ALA A 56 -3.23 -4.70 -5.78
C ALA A 56 -2.39 -3.95 -4.73
N LYS A 57 -1.59 -2.98 -5.19
CA LYS A 57 -0.71 -2.19 -4.32
C LYS A 57 -1.51 -1.09 -3.63
N PRO A 58 -1.31 -0.88 -2.32
CA PRO A 58 -1.95 0.23 -1.63
C PRO A 58 -1.42 1.56 -2.18
N PHE A 59 -2.34 2.52 -2.36
CA PHE A 59 -2.01 3.87 -2.80
C PHE A 59 -2.65 4.96 -1.93
N ALA A 60 -3.46 4.55 -0.94
CA ALA A 60 -4.09 5.45 0.00
C ALA A 60 -3.03 6.27 0.75
N ALA A 61 -3.33 7.54 1.01
CA ALA A 61 -2.44 8.42 1.76
C ALA A 61 -2.30 7.94 3.22
N GLU A 62 -1.28 8.44 3.92
CA GLU A 62 -1.10 8.17 5.34
C GLU A 62 -2.36 8.54 6.15
N GLY A 63 -2.76 7.67 7.07
CA GLY A 63 -4.00 7.80 7.83
C GLY A 63 -5.26 7.32 7.10
N PHE A 64 -5.13 6.73 5.91
CA PHE A 64 -6.24 6.15 5.16
C PHE A 64 -5.98 4.68 4.80
N ALA A 65 -7.07 3.94 4.63
CA ALA A 65 -7.09 2.62 4.00
C ALA A 65 -8.06 2.62 2.83
N PHE A 66 -7.88 1.70 1.88
CA PHE A 66 -8.88 1.48 0.83
C PHE A 66 -10.23 1.09 1.44
N GLY A 67 -11.32 1.48 0.80
CA GLY A 67 -12.67 1.10 1.22
C GLY A 67 -13.15 -0.19 0.58
N GLY A 68 -14.43 -0.51 0.78
CA GLY A 68 -15.02 -1.69 0.17
C GLY A 68 -15.07 -1.57 -1.35
N ASN A 69 -14.35 -2.45 -2.06
CA ASN A 69 -14.46 -2.56 -3.52
C ASN A 69 -15.85 -3.09 -3.89
N SER A 70 -16.55 -2.36 -4.75
CA SER A 70 -17.95 -2.62 -5.11
C SER A 70 -18.16 -2.97 -6.58
N GLY A 71 -17.17 -2.72 -7.41
CA GLY A 71 -17.17 -3.09 -8.82
C GLY A 71 -15.76 -3.19 -9.38
N VAL A 72 -15.57 -4.12 -10.31
CA VAL A 72 -14.33 -4.27 -11.08
C VAL A 72 -14.73 -4.46 -12.54
N TYR A 73 -14.07 -3.74 -13.44
CA TYR A 73 -14.16 -3.94 -14.88
C TYR A 73 -12.74 -4.13 -15.44
N ALA A 74 -12.41 -5.37 -15.79
CA ALA A 74 -11.14 -5.71 -16.42
C ALA A 74 -11.28 -5.56 -17.94
N GLU A 75 -10.88 -4.42 -18.48
CA GLU A 75 -10.89 -4.18 -19.92
C GLU A 75 -9.74 -4.93 -20.61
N SER A 76 -8.56 -4.89 -19.98
CA SER A 76 -7.38 -5.64 -20.38
C SER A 76 -6.49 -5.90 -19.17
N ALA A 77 -5.41 -6.65 -19.33
CA ALA A 77 -4.44 -6.86 -18.25
C ALA A 77 -3.86 -5.54 -17.72
N ASP A 78 -3.73 -4.52 -18.59
CA ASP A 78 -3.10 -3.24 -18.24
C ASP A 78 -4.12 -2.12 -17.97
N ARG A 79 -5.42 -2.43 -17.99
CA ARG A 79 -6.49 -1.47 -17.69
C ARG A 79 -7.63 -2.16 -16.95
N ILE A 80 -7.50 -2.20 -15.63
CA ILE A 80 -8.48 -2.79 -14.70
C ILE A 80 -9.06 -1.67 -13.87
N ILE A 81 -10.34 -1.39 -14.06
CA ILE A 81 -11.02 -0.26 -13.42
C ILE A 81 -11.69 -0.78 -12.16
N VAL A 82 -11.39 -0.16 -11.03
CA VAL A 82 -11.94 -0.52 -9.74
C VAL A 82 -12.80 0.63 -9.23
N LEU A 83 -13.97 0.25 -8.73
CA LEU A 83 -14.89 1.13 -8.04
C LEU A 83 -14.87 0.73 -6.56
N GLN A 84 -14.47 1.66 -5.70
CA GLN A 84 -14.52 1.51 -4.26
C GLN A 84 -15.53 2.48 -3.63
N ARG A 85 -15.93 2.18 -2.41
CA ARG A 85 -16.86 2.99 -1.60
C ARG A 85 -16.12 4.13 -0.89
N GLY A 86 -15.29 4.85 -1.64
CA GLY A 86 -14.32 5.80 -1.12
C GLY A 86 -13.27 5.15 -0.20
N GLU A 87 -12.26 5.90 0.21
CA GLU A 87 -11.32 5.45 1.23
C GLU A 87 -11.90 5.54 2.64
N THR A 88 -11.20 4.95 3.60
CA THR A 88 -11.55 4.95 5.02
C THR A 88 -10.47 5.65 5.82
N ARG A 89 -10.81 6.78 6.44
CA ARG A 89 -9.97 7.47 7.43
C ARG A 89 -9.80 6.59 8.66
N LEU A 90 -8.55 6.29 8.99
CA LEU A 90 -8.14 5.50 10.13
C LEU A 90 -8.12 6.35 11.41
N PRO A 91 -8.10 5.73 12.61
CA PRO A 91 -7.85 6.44 13.85
C PRO A 91 -6.45 7.03 13.89
N ASP A 92 -6.29 8.09 14.68
CA ASP A 92 -4.99 8.67 15.00
C ASP A 92 -4.81 8.66 16.54
N PRO A 93 -3.86 7.89 17.10
CA PRO A 93 -2.89 7.03 16.39
C PRO A 93 -3.52 5.78 15.76
N ILE A 94 -2.87 5.23 14.73
CA ILE A 94 -3.29 3.96 14.10
C ILE A 94 -3.08 2.81 15.12
N PRO A 95 -4.11 1.98 15.38
CA PRO A 95 -3.98 0.86 16.31
C PRO A 95 -2.95 -0.18 15.86
N PRO A 96 -2.16 -0.78 16.78
CA PRO A 96 -1.17 -1.81 16.43
C PRO A 96 -1.72 -3.05 15.73
N GLU A 97 -3.01 -3.35 15.91
CA GLU A 97 -3.72 -4.46 15.27
C GLU A 97 -4.12 -4.19 13.81
N PHE A 98 -3.85 -3.00 13.27
CA PHE A 98 -4.16 -2.66 11.89
C PHE A 98 -3.30 -3.48 10.90
N ASP A 99 -3.97 -4.26 10.05
CA ASP A 99 -3.33 -5.17 9.09
C ASP A 99 -3.36 -4.63 7.65
N GLY A 100 -3.36 -3.30 7.47
CA GLY A 100 -3.31 -2.66 6.15
C GLY A 100 -4.67 -2.46 5.45
N TRP A 101 -5.79 -2.87 6.06
CA TRP A 101 -7.14 -2.65 5.56
C TRP A 101 -8.12 -2.37 6.69
N ALA A 102 -9.10 -1.47 6.51
CA ALA A 102 -9.91 -0.96 7.62
C ALA A 102 -10.73 -2.05 8.35
N GLY A 103 -11.16 -3.10 7.66
CA GLY A 103 -11.90 -4.19 8.29
C GLY A 103 -11.05 -5.08 9.22
N SER A 104 -9.71 -5.00 9.17
CA SER A 104 -8.84 -5.64 10.17
C SER A 104 -9.10 -5.11 11.59
N LEU A 105 -9.60 -3.88 11.70
CA LEU A 105 -10.02 -3.25 12.95
C LEU A 105 -11.46 -3.63 13.36
N GLY A 106 -12.07 -4.61 12.68
CA GLY A 106 -13.47 -5.00 12.86
C GLY A 106 -14.47 -4.00 12.27
N TRP A 107 -14.04 -3.12 11.36
CA TRP A 107 -14.90 -2.09 10.80
C TRP A 107 -15.71 -2.61 9.62
N ASN A 108 -17.01 -2.32 9.63
CA ASN A 108 -17.85 -2.53 8.46
C ASN A 108 -17.70 -1.36 7.49
N VAL A 109 -16.84 -1.52 6.49
CA VAL A 109 -16.60 -0.51 5.44
C VAL A 109 -17.81 -0.28 4.52
N LEU A 110 -18.83 -1.14 4.55
CA LEU A 110 -20.09 -0.92 3.83
C LEU A 110 -21.00 0.08 4.56
N GLN A 111 -20.88 0.18 5.89
CA GLN A 111 -21.65 1.11 6.72
C GLN A 111 -21.02 2.50 6.82
N GLY A 112 -19.85 2.70 6.22
CA GLY A 112 -19.26 4.02 6.03
C GLY A 112 -18.56 4.60 7.26
N ARG A 113 -18.21 3.80 8.28
CA ARG A 113 -17.37 4.26 9.39
C ARG A 113 -16.04 4.81 8.83
N GLY A 114 -15.75 6.08 9.10
CA GLY A 114 -14.52 6.74 8.63
C GLY A 114 -14.49 7.01 7.12
N ARG A 115 -15.59 6.75 6.38
CA ARG A 115 -15.60 6.89 4.93
C ARG A 115 -15.35 8.33 4.49
N THR A 116 -14.47 8.47 3.51
CA THR A 116 -14.26 9.68 2.73
C THR A 116 -14.55 9.37 1.28
N TRP A 117 -15.32 10.23 0.60
CA TRP A 117 -15.59 10.10 -0.83
C TRP A 117 -14.38 10.62 -1.62
N GLN A 118 -13.28 9.89 -1.54
CA GLN A 118 -12.05 10.16 -2.29
C GLN A 118 -11.59 8.88 -2.99
N ASN A 119 -11.00 9.04 -4.17
CA ASN A 119 -10.43 7.96 -4.97
C ASN A 119 -11.45 6.85 -5.26
N CYS A 120 -12.72 7.18 -5.46
CA CYS A 120 -13.79 6.19 -5.59
C CYS A 120 -13.64 5.35 -6.86
N ILE A 121 -13.02 5.90 -7.91
CA ILE A 121 -12.69 5.18 -9.14
C ILE A 121 -11.20 5.32 -9.43
N TYR A 122 -10.54 4.19 -9.64
CA TYR A 122 -9.12 4.14 -10.00
C TYR A 122 -8.85 2.99 -10.98
N VAL A 123 -7.74 3.09 -11.70
CA VAL A 123 -7.32 2.13 -12.72
C VAL A 123 -6.01 1.47 -12.32
N LEU A 124 -5.97 0.15 -12.38
CA LEU A 124 -4.82 -0.69 -12.11
C LEU A 124 -4.24 -1.27 -13.41
N ASN A 125 -2.93 -1.48 -13.43
CA ASN A 125 -2.24 -2.31 -14.43
C ASN A 125 -2.09 -3.77 -13.97
N ARG A 126 -1.46 -4.61 -14.81
CA ARG A 126 -1.30 -6.05 -14.56
C ARG A 126 -0.51 -6.40 -13.30
N ASP A 127 0.31 -5.47 -12.82
CA ASP A 127 1.16 -5.65 -11.65
C ASP A 127 0.50 -5.13 -10.37
N GLY A 128 -0.76 -4.68 -10.48
CA GLY A 128 -1.54 -4.12 -9.38
C GLY A 128 -1.17 -2.69 -9.00
N ASN A 129 -0.42 -1.97 -9.84
CA ASN A 129 -0.10 -0.56 -9.62
C ASN A 129 -1.25 0.33 -10.11
N VAL A 130 -1.58 1.37 -9.36
CA VAL A 130 -2.49 2.43 -9.81
C VAL A 130 -1.80 3.25 -10.90
N ILE A 131 -2.49 3.39 -12.04
CA ILE A 131 -2.03 4.19 -13.19
C ILE A 131 -2.89 5.43 -13.41
N GLU A 132 -4.14 5.43 -12.94
CA GLU A 132 -5.05 6.58 -13.01
C GLU A 132 -5.97 6.59 -11.78
N VAL A 133 -6.34 7.79 -11.34
CA VAL A 133 -7.42 8.02 -10.36
C VAL A 133 -8.37 9.03 -11.00
N TRP A 134 -9.67 8.76 -10.93
CA TRP A 134 -10.71 9.61 -11.51
C TRP A 134 -11.47 10.35 -10.41
N ASP A 135 -10.73 11.14 -9.64
CA ASP A 135 -11.23 11.88 -8.48
C ASP A 135 -12.21 13.00 -8.85
N GLN A 136 -12.17 13.48 -10.11
CA GLN A 136 -13.08 14.49 -10.62
C GLN A 136 -14.55 14.08 -10.55
N TRP A 137 -14.87 12.81 -10.28
CA TRP A 137 -16.23 12.29 -10.15
C TRP A 137 -16.61 11.85 -8.74
N ASP A 138 -15.71 11.97 -7.76
CA ASP A 138 -15.97 11.53 -6.40
C ASP A 138 -17.21 12.20 -5.78
N TYR A 139 -17.43 13.48 -6.12
CA TYR A 139 -18.58 14.26 -5.69
C TYR A 139 -19.93 13.65 -6.10
N LEU A 140 -19.97 12.79 -7.13
CA LEU A 140 -21.20 12.10 -7.55
C LEU A 140 -21.66 11.06 -6.52
N PHE A 141 -20.79 10.63 -5.62
CA PHE A 141 -21.07 9.63 -4.60
C PHE A 141 -21.30 10.23 -3.22
N GLU A 142 -21.01 11.52 -3.05
CA GLU A 142 -21.22 12.21 -1.79
C GLU A 142 -22.71 12.24 -1.41
N GLY A 143 -22.98 11.98 -0.12
CA GLY A 143 -24.33 12.09 0.43
C GLY A 143 -25.33 11.02 -0.03
N THR A 144 -24.90 9.96 -0.75
CA THR A 144 -25.82 8.91 -1.19
C THR A 144 -26.38 8.11 -0.01
N ASP A 145 -27.68 7.81 -0.04
CA ASP A 145 -28.30 6.83 0.86
C ASP A 145 -27.78 5.43 0.52
N GLY A 146 -26.99 4.86 1.43
CA GLY A 146 -26.48 3.49 1.33
C GLY A 146 -24.97 3.39 1.16
N PRO A 147 -24.48 2.23 0.67
CA PRO A 147 -23.05 1.93 0.72
C PRO A 147 -22.25 2.64 -0.39
N GLY A 148 -22.85 3.54 -1.18
CA GLY A 148 -22.16 4.22 -2.29
C GLY A 148 -22.19 3.43 -3.59
N PRO A 149 -21.34 3.77 -4.57
CA PRO A 149 -21.45 3.24 -5.93
C PRO A 149 -21.22 1.73 -5.96
N HIS A 150 -21.87 1.03 -6.89
CA HIS A 150 -22.00 -0.44 -6.82
C HIS A 150 -21.72 -1.18 -8.14
N ARG A 151 -21.48 -0.48 -9.25
CA ARG A 151 -21.23 -1.14 -10.54
C ARG A 151 -20.57 -0.21 -11.53
N ILE A 152 -19.59 -0.75 -12.27
CA ILE A 152 -19.06 -0.17 -13.49
C ILE A 152 -19.79 -0.84 -14.66
N ARG A 153 -20.27 -0.06 -15.64
CA ARG A 153 -20.89 -0.58 -16.86
C ARG A 153 -20.22 0.05 -18.07
N VAL A 154 -19.90 -0.80 -19.04
CA VAL A 154 -19.40 -0.37 -20.35
C VAL A 154 -20.24 -1.08 -21.40
N SER A 155 -20.71 -0.34 -22.40
CA SER A 155 -21.42 -0.93 -23.52
C SER A 155 -20.46 -1.77 -24.37
N PRO A 156 -20.80 -3.03 -24.74
CA PRO A 156 -19.97 -3.80 -25.66
C PRO A 156 -19.98 -3.22 -27.08
N TYR A 157 -20.95 -2.34 -27.37
CA TYR A 157 -21.14 -1.71 -28.68
C TYR A 157 -20.59 -0.27 -28.75
N ASP A 158 -20.08 0.28 -27.64
CA ASP A 158 -19.41 1.58 -27.68
C ASP A 158 -17.94 1.38 -28.04
N PRO A 159 -17.49 1.77 -29.25
CA PRO A 159 -16.10 1.62 -29.66
C PRO A 159 -15.15 2.46 -28.80
N GLU A 160 -15.65 3.52 -28.17
CA GLU A 160 -14.86 4.39 -27.28
C GLU A 160 -14.86 3.91 -25.82
N ARG A 161 -15.59 2.83 -25.50
CA ARG A 161 -15.59 2.19 -24.17
C ARG A 161 -15.88 3.16 -23.02
N ARG A 162 -16.83 4.09 -23.21
CA ARG A 162 -17.22 5.05 -22.17
C ARG A 162 -17.91 4.33 -21.00
N ILE A 163 -17.78 4.96 -19.83
CA ILE A 163 -18.26 4.48 -18.53
C ILE A 163 -19.37 5.41 -18.03
#